data_AF-A0A6J4HG83-F1
#
_entry.id   AF-A0A6J4HG83-F1
#
_cell.length_a   1.000
_cell.length_b   1.000
_cell.length_c   1.000
_cell.angle_alpha   90.00
_cell.angle_beta   90.00
_cell.angle_gamma   90.00
#
_symmetry.space_group_name_H-M   'P 1'
#
loop_
_entity.id
_entity.type
_entity.pdbx_description
1 polymer ?
#
loop_
_entity_poly.entity_id
_entity_poly.type
_entity_poly.pdbx_seq_one_letter_code
_entity_poly.pdbx_strand_id
1 'polypeptide(L)'
;MSVVSVRDPLYWGYRFPAEIISYAVWLYYRFHLSHRDIEDLLAERGVLVSYEAVRLWCRTFGPALAAGLRRHRRRAARKWHLDEVQLKIKGK
;
A
#
# COMPACT_ATOMS: atom_id res chain seq x y z
N MET A 1 14.55 5.57 -0.85
CA MET A 1 13.26 6.10 -0.38
C MET A 1 13.40 7.59 -0.35
N SER A 2 12.87 8.29 -1.37
CA SER A 2 12.79 9.74 -1.32
C SER A 2 11.87 10.08 -0.14
N VAL A 3 12.40 10.76 0.86
CA VAL A 3 11.60 11.34 1.95
C VAL A 3 10.51 12.17 1.29
N VAL A 4 9.27 11.70 1.39
CA VAL A 4 8.08 12.46 0.98
C VAL A 4 8.13 13.73 1.83
N SER A 5 8.39 14.86 1.19
CA SER A 5 8.52 16.13 1.89
C SER A 5 7.18 16.46 2.55
N VAL A 6 7.22 16.90 3.80
CA VAL A 6 6.08 17.42 4.60
C VAL A 6 5.25 18.46 3.82
N ARG A 7 5.80 19.04 2.76
CA ARG A 7 5.19 20.09 1.91
C ARG A 7 4.96 19.67 0.46
N ASP A 8 4.70 18.40 0.16
CA ASP A 8 4.26 18.01 -1.17
C ASP A 8 2.81 18.50 -1.40
N PRO A 9 2.54 19.35 -2.43
CA PRO A 9 1.21 19.87 -2.72
C PRO A 9 0.13 18.78 -2.88
N LEU A 10 0.54 17.55 -3.20
CA LEU A 10 -0.35 16.39 -3.29
C LEU A 10 -1.12 16.09 -2.00
N TYR A 11 -0.55 16.40 -0.83
CA TYR A 11 -1.17 16.11 0.47
C TYR A 11 -1.83 17.34 1.10
N TRP A 12 -1.91 18.46 0.37
CA TRP A 12 -2.53 19.68 0.86
C TRP A 12 -4.03 19.44 1.17
N GLY A 13 -4.46 19.84 2.38
CA GLY A 13 -5.85 19.73 2.81
C GLY A 13 -6.24 18.39 3.46
N TYR A 14 -5.31 17.43 3.58
CA TYR A 14 -5.56 16.20 4.33
C TYR A 14 -5.27 16.39 5.83
N ARG A 15 -6.11 15.79 6.68
CA ARG A 15 -5.95 15.82 8.15
C ARG A 15 -4.66 15.13 8.61
N PHE A 16 -4.23 14.08 7.91
CA PHE A 16 -3.08 13.28 8.29
C PHE A 16 -1.83 13.72 7.54
N PRO A 17 -0.64 13.67 8.19
CA PRO A 17 0.63 13.93 7.53
C PRO A 17 0.85 13.04 6.30
N ALA A 18 1.58 13.57 5.33
CA ALA A 18 1.91 12.89 4.08
C ALA A 18 2.58 11.54 4.32
N GLU A 19 3.37 11.41 5.39
CA GLU A 19 4.09 10.21 5.78
C GLU A 19 3.12 9.08 6.17
N ILE A 20 2.06 9.40 6.92
CA ILE A 20 1.05 8.42 7.34
C ILE A 20 0.27 7.93 6.13
N ILE A 21 -0.18 8.86 5.28
CA ILE A 21 -0.94 8.55 4.08
C ILE A 21 -0.09 7.71 3.12
N SER A 22 1.14 8.13 2.86
CA SER A 22 2.09 7.41 2.01
C SER A 22 2.38 6.01 2.55
N TYR A 23 2.54 5.87 3.87
CA TYR A 23 2.81 4.58 4.52
C TYR A 23 1.62 3.62 4.39
N ALA A 24 0.40 4.10 4.62
CA ALA A 24 -0.82 3.32 4.46
C ALA A 24 -0.98 2.80 3.03
N VAL A 25 -0.82 3.69 2.04
CA VAL A 25 -0.92 3.31 0.63
C VAL A 25 0.24 2.40 0.22
N TRP A 26 1.45 2.62 0.73
CA TRP A 26 2.59 1.75 0.47
C TRP A 26 2.36 0.33 1.01
N LEU A 27 1.82 0.18 2.22
CA LEU A 27 1.47 -1.13 2.80
C LEU A 27 0.50 -1.89 1.89
N TYR A 28 -0.54 -1.21 1.39
CA TYR A 28 -1.53 -1.80 0.49
C TYR A 28 -0.91 -2.33 -0.82
N TYR A 29 -0.01 -1.57 -1.45
CA TYR A 29 0.61 -1.99 -2.72
C TYR A 29 1.79 -2.95 -2.55
N ARG A 30 2.39 -3.01 -1.35
CA ARG A 30 3.59 -3.81 -1.09
C ARG A 30 3.27 -5.19 -0.52
N PHE A 31 2.19 -5.32 0.25
CA PHE A 31 1.77 -6.52 0.95
C PHE A 31 0.34 -6.90 0.57
N HIS A 32 -0.05 -8.16 0.81
CA HIS A 32 -1.42 -8.64 0.57
C HIS A 32 -2.35 -8.27 1.73
N LEU A 33 -2.37 -6.99 2.11
CA LEU A 33 -3.21 -6.46 3.19
C LEU A 33 -4.50 -5.89 2.62
N SER A 34 -5.63 -6.17 3.27
CA SER A 34 -6.88 -5.46 3.01
C SER A 34 -6.82 -4.05 3.63
N HIS A 35 -7.69 -3.12 3.20
CA HIS A 35 -7.68 -1.81 3.85
C HIS A 35 -8.14 -1.86 5.33
N ARG A 36 -8.82 -2.94 5.76
CA ARG A 36 -9.19 -3.13 7.18
C ARG A 36 -7.97 -3.52 8.00
N ASP A 37 -7.15 -4.41 7.48
CA ASP A 37 -5.87 -4.76 8.11
C ASP A 37 -4.98 -3.52 8.28
N ILE A 38 -5.01 -2.60 7.30
CA ILE A 38 -4.24 -1.34 7.38
C ILE A 38 -4.84 -0.39 8.41
N GLU A 39 -6.17 -0.27 8.51
CA GLU A 39 -6.84 0.48 9.58
C GLU A 39 -6.41 -0.04 10.96
N ASP A 40 -6.46 -1.35 11.17
CA ASP A 40 -6.08 -1.98 12.44
C ASP A 40 -4.59 -1.74 12.76
N LEU A 41 -3.69 -1.90 11.78
CA LEU A 41 -2.25 -1.64 11.94
C LEU A 41 -1.94 -0.17 12.26
N LEU A 42 -2.72 0.77 11.74
CA LEU A 42 -2.57 2.18 12.06
C LEU A 42 -3.14 2.47 13.46
N ALA A 43 -4.26 1.85 13.84
CA ALA A 43 -4.84 1.98 15.16
C ALA A 43 -3.90 1.47 16.26
N GLU A 44 -3.19 0.35 16.04
CA GLU A 44 -2.13 -0.16 16.94
C GLU A 44 -1.01 0.87 17.19
N ARG A 45 -0.78 1.79 16.24
CA ARG A 45 0.20 2.88 16.35
C ARG A 45 -0.40 4.18 16.86
N GLY A 46 -1.65 4.17 17.33
CA GLY A 46 -2.37 5.35 17.84
C GLY A 46 -2.95 6.25 16.75
N VAL A 47 -3.00 5.78 15.50
CA VAL A 47 -3.50 6.55 14.35
C VAL A 47 -4.89 6.04 13.96
N LEU A 48 -5.92 6.73 14.43
CA LEU A 48 -7.31 6.35 14.17
C LEU A 48 -7.77 6.86 12.79
N VAL A 49 -7.86 5.94 11.83
CA VAL A 49 -8.27 6.20 10.43
C VAL A 49 -9.27 5.14 10.03
N SER A 50 -10.38 5.51 9.40
CA SER A 50 -11.35 4.53 8.92
C SER A 50 -10.85 3.79 7.67
N TYR A 51 -11.30 2.53 7.50
CA TYR A 51 -11.15 1.76 6.26
C TYR A 51 -11.42 2.57 4.99
N GLU A 52 -12.51 3.35 4.95
CA GLU A 52 -12.89 4.14 3.79
C GLU A 52 -11.90 5.29 3.50
N ALA A 53 -11.28 5.86 4.53
CA ALA A 53 -10.24 6.86 4.34
C ALA A 53 -8.98 6.23 3.73
N VAL A 54 -8.57 5.05 4.20
CA VAL A 54 -7.46 4.29 3.59
C VAL A 54 -7.78 3.95 2.14
N ARG A 55 -9.00 3.46 1.86
CA ARG A 55 -9.46 3.16 0.50
C ARG A 55 -9.43 4.38 -0.40
N LEU A 56 -9.85 5.54 0.09
CA LEU A 56 -9.80 6.80 -0.65
C LEU A 56 -8.35 7.20 -0.96
N TRP A 57 -7.44 7.08 0.01
CA TRP A 57 -6.02 7.36 -0.21
C TRP A 57 -5.40 6.41 -1.23
N CYS A 58 -5.71 5.12 -1.17
CA CYS A 58 -5.26 4.15 -2.18
C CYS A 58 -5.77 4.51 -3.57
N ARG A 59 -7.01 5.00 -3.70
CA ARG A 59 -7.55 5.46 -4.98
C ARG A 59 -6.84 6.71 -5.50
N THR A 60 -6.56 7.69 -4.63
CA THR A 60 -5.99 8.98 -5.03
C THR A 60 -4.48 8.90 -5.27
N PHE A 61 -3.73 8.31 -4.35
CA PHE A 61 -2.26 8.30 -4.37
C PHE A 61 -1.67 7.00 -4.92
N GLY A 62 -2.47 5.93 -4.95
CA GLY A 62 -2.05 4.60 -5.38
C GLY A 62 -1.41 4.55 -6.76
N PRO A 63 -1.96 5.19 -7.81
CA PRO A 63 -1.35 5.17 -9.14
C PRO A 63 0.09 5.70 -9.16
N ALA A 64 0.34 6.82 -8.48
CA ALA A 64 1.65 7.46 -8.41
C ALA A 64 2.65 6.61 -7.61
N LEU A 65 2.24 6.13 -6.43
CA LEU A 65 3.05 5.27 -5.58
C LEU A 65 3.35 3.93 -6.24
N ALA A 66 2.36 3.30 -6.85
CA ALA A 66 2.52 2.03 -7.56
C ALA A 66 3.45 2.17 -8.77
N ALA A 67 3.42 3.30 -9.49
CA ALA A 67 4.38 3.58 -10.55
C ALA A 67 5.81 3.67 -10.00
N GLY A 68 6.00 4.33 -8.85
CA GLY A 68 7.28 4.35 -8.13
C GLY A 68 7.75 2.96 -7.73
N LEU A 69 6.89 2.17 -7.08
CA LEU A 69 7.21 0.78 -6.70
C LEU A 69 7.58 -0.09 -7.90
N ARG A 70 6.86 0.04 -9.03
CA ARG A 70 7.18 -0.70 -10.26
C ARG A 70 8.55 -0.35 -10.82
N ARG A 71 8.95 0.93 -10.79
CA ARG A 71 10.29 1.38 -11.22
C ARG A 71 11.40 0.80 -10.35
N HIS A 72 11.15 0.64 -9.05
CA HIS A 72 12.11 0.06 -8.12
C HIS A 72 12.11 -1.48 -8.10
N ARG A 73 11.09 -2.12 -8.70
CA ARG A 73 11.06 -3.58 -8.82
C ARG A 73 12.19 -4.03 -9.73
N ARG A 74 12.95 -5.04 -9.30
CA ARG A 74 13.98 -5.67 -10.15
C ARG A 74 13.34 -6.05 -11.49
N ARG A 75 14.02 -5.72 -12.59
CA ARG A 75 13.56 -6.08 -13.92
C ARG A 75 13.31 -7.58 -13.95
N ALA A 76 12.13 -7.98 -14.43
CA ALA A 76 11.82 -9.39 -14.63
C ALA A 76 12.94 -10.01 -15.49
N ALA A 77 13.54 -11.09 -15.00
CA ALA A 77 14.55 -11.80 -15.76
C ALA A 77 13.91 -12.41 -17.03
N ARG A 78 14.69 -12.63 -18.09
CA ARG A 78 14.20 -13.35 -19.28
C ARG A 78 13.78 -14.79 -18.98
N LYS A 79 14.27 -15.36 -17.88
CA LYS A 79 13.97 -16.71 -17.43
C LYS A 79 12.87 -16.68 -16.35
N TRP A 80 11.81 -17.44 -16.59
CA TRP A 80 10.71 -17.65 -15.64
C TRP A 80 10.88 -19.02 -14.97
N HIS A 81 10.64 -19.10 -13.66
CA HIS A 81 10.50 -20.36 -12.94
C HIS A 81 9.04 -20.47 -12.54
N LEU A 82 8.42 -21.62 -12.82
CA LEU A 82 7.04 -21.92 -12.46
C LEU A 82 7.07 -22.98 -11.38
N ASP A 83 6.58 -22.63 -10.19
CA ASP A 83 6.45 -23.56 -9.07
C ASP A 83 4.98 -23.95 -8.92
N GLU A 84 4.71 -25.25 -8.80
CA GLU A 84 3.37 -25.78 -8.54
C GLU A 84 3.19 -25.99 -7.04
N VAL A 85 2.06 -25.53 -6.50
CA VAL A 85 1.64 -25.81 -5.12
C VAL A 85 0.29 -26.49 -5.14
N GLN A 86 0.20 -27.70 -4.57
CA GLN A 86 -1.06 -28.41 -4.42
C GLN A 86 -1.71 -28.07 -3.08
N LEU A 87 -2.88 -27.41 -3.15
CA LEU A 87 -3.70 -27.11 -1.99
C LEU A 87 -4.86 -28.11 -1.92
N LYS A 88 -4.97 -28.87 -0.83
CA LYS A 88 -6.13 -29.72 -0.56
C LYS A 88 -7.31 -28.87 -0.11
N ILE A 89 -8.19 -28.53 -1.04
CA ILE A 89 -9.45 -27.84 -0.74
C ILE A 89 -10.49 -28.92 -0.43
N LYS A 90 -11.11 -28.86 0.75
CA LYS A 90 -12.28 -29.68 1.07
C LYS A 90 -13.47 -29.12 0.29
N GLY A 91 -13.71 -29.68 -0.90
CA GLY A 91 -14.98 -29.50 -1.59
C GLY A 91 -16.12 -30.06 -0.74
N LYS A 92 -17.25 -29.36 -0.71
CA LYS A 92 -18.52 -29.91 -0.24
C LYS A 92 -19.20 -30.64 -1.39
#